data_AF-G3GSZ2-F1
#
_entry.id   AF-G3GSZ2-F1
#
_cell.length_a   1.000
_cell.length_b   1.000
_cell.length_c   1.000
_cell.angle_alpha   90.00
_cell.angle_beta   90.00
_cell.angle_gamma   90.00
#
_symmetry.space_group_name_H-M   'P 1'
#
loop_
_entity.id
_entity.type
_entity.pdbx_description
1 polymer ?
#
loop_
_entity_poly.entity_id
_entity_poly.type
_entity_poly.pdbx_seq_one_letter_code
_entity_poly.pdbx_strand_id
1 'polypeptide(L)'
;MSCTAHVFSCLSLRLRAAFFYLDYASISYYGFGSTVAYYYYLLPSLSLLDARVMTPYVQQLLGWHVDCTLLIAAYRALVLPVAFVLAVACTVACCKSRTDWCSYPFALRTFVFVMPLSMACPIMLESWLFDLRGENPTLFVHFYRRYFWLVVAAFFNVSKIPERIHPGLFDIIGHSHQLFHIFTFLSIYDQVYYVEEGLRQFLQASPAAPTFFGTVGYMLLLVVCLGLVIRKFLKNSEFSSKK
;
A
#
# COMPACT_ATOMS: atom_id res chain seq x y z
N MET A 1 6.60 7.45 -12.37
CA MET A 1 5.79 8.67 -12.13
C MET A 1 6.47 9.62 -11.15
N SER A 2 6.95 9.15 -9.99
CA SER A 2 7.64 10.02 -9.03
C SER A 2 8.82 10.82 -9.60
N CYS A 3 9.79 10.15 -10.25
CA CYS A 3 10.92 10.83 -10.89
C CYS A 3 10.46 11.88 -11.92
N THR A 4 9.48 11.54 -12.75
CA THR A 4 8.87 12.43 -13.75
C THR A 4 8.28 13.68 -13.10
N ALA A 5 7.59 13.53 -11.96
CA ALA A 5 7.02 14.65 -11.23
C ALA A 5 8.07 15.61 -10.68
N HIS A 6 9.19 15.08 -10.18
CA HIS A 6 10.29 15.90 -9.71
C HIS A 6 11.03 16.61 -10.86
N VAL A 7 11.35 15.90 -11.95
CA VAL A 7 12.05 16.45 -13.12
C VAL A 7 11.28 17.60 -13.77
N PHE A 8 9.98 17.44 -13.98
CA PHE A 8 9.17 18.43 -14.68
C PHE A 8 8.45 19.43 -13.76
N SER A 9 8.74 19.40 -12.46
CA SER A 9 8.12 20.29 -11.48
C SER A 9 8.42 21.77 -11.75
N CYS A 10 9.51 22.10 -12.43
CA CYS A 10 9.94 23.48 -12.68
C CYS A 10 9.38 24.09 -13.98
N LEU A 11 8.74 23.31 -14.85
CA LEU A 11 8.32 23.79 -16.18
C LEU A 11 7.09 24.70 -16.15
N SER A 12 6.05 24.33 -15.39
CA SER A 12 4.87 25.18 -15.19
C SER A 12 4.08 24.74 -13.96
N LEU A 13 3.28 25.65 -13.39
CA LEU A 13 2.41 25.33 -12.25
C LEU A 13 1.38 24.25 -12.59
N ARG A 14 0.84 24.26 -13.82
CA ARG A 14 -0.13 23.24 -14.29
C ARG A 14 0.52 21.88 -14.41
N LEU A 15 1.69 21.82 -15.05
CA LEU A 15 2.40 20.56 -15.27
C LEU A 15 2.90 19.96 -13.94
N ARG A 16 3.35 20.83 -13.02
CA ARG A 16 3.65 20.45 -11.63
C ARG A 16 2.45 19.79 -10.97
N ALA A 17 1.26 20.41 -11.00
CA ALA A 17 0.06 19.84 -10.39
C ALA A 17 -0.30 18.48 -11.01
N ALA A 18 -0.30 18.38 -12.35
CA ALA A 18 -0.59 17.15 -13.06
C ALA A 18 0.34 16.00 -12.68
N PHE A 19 1.65 16.21 -12.70
CA PHE A 19 2.58 15.14 -12.37
C PHE A 19 2.53 14.74 -10.89
N PHE A 20 2.30 15.66 -9.96
CA PHE A 20 2.13 15.28 -8.55
C PHE A 20 0.82 14.51 -8.31
N TYR A 21 -0.27 14.80 -9.03
CA TYR A 21 -1.48 13.98 -8.96
C TYR A 21 -1.25 12.58 -9.53
N LEU A 22 -0.52 12.47 -10.64
CA LEU A 22 -0.11 11.20 -11.20
C LEU A 22 0.82 10.41 -10.27
N ASP A 23 1.70 11.09 -9.53
CA ASP A 23 2.55 10.46 -8.53
C ASP A 23 1.71 9.82 -7.42
N TYR A 24 0.75 10.55 -6.84
CA TYR A 24 -0.16 10.00 -5.82
C TYR A 24 -1.00 8.83 -6.34
N ALA A 25 -1.54 8.95 -7.54
CA ALA A 25 -2.27 7.85 -8.17
C ALA A 25 -1.38 6.62 -8.38
N SER A 26 -0.11 6.81 -8.74
CA SER A 26 0.82 5.69 -8.92
C SER A 26 1.13 4.95 -7.62
N ILE A 27 1.18 5.66 -6.48
CA ILE A 27 1.33 5.04 -5.15
C ILE A 27 0.10 4.19 -4.83
N SER A 28 -1.11 4.69 -5.06
CA SER A 28 -2.35 3.91 -4.85
C SER A 28 -2.46 2.71 -5.78
N TYR A 29 -2.06 2.87 -7.05
CA TYR A 29 -2.00 1.78 -8.02
C TYR A 29 -1.01 0.68 -7.58
N TYR A 30 0.19 1.07 -7.13
CA TYR A 30 1.17 0.14 -6.58
C TYR A 30 0.64 -0.59 -5.35
N GLY A 31 0.05 0.14 -4.41
CA GLY A 31 -0.52 -0.42 -3.18
C GLY A 31 -1.59 -1.47 -3.48
N PHE A 32 -2.54 -1.16 -4.38
CA PHE A 32 -3.58 -2.10 -4.79
C PHE A 32 -3.00 -3.30 -5.55
N GLY A 33 -2.08 -3.08 -6.49
CA GLY A 33 -1.41 -4.17 -7.22
C GLY A 33 -0.67 -5.12 -6.28
N SER A 34 -0.04 -4.60 -5.22
CA SER A 34 0.53 -5.44 -4.18
C SER A 34 -0.53 -6.23 -3.41
N THR A 35 -1.69 -5.65 -3.12
CA THR A 35 -2.77 -6.39 -2.45
C THR A 35 -3.28 -7.54 -3.33
N VAL A 36 -3.38 -7.33 -4.65
CA VAL A 36 -3.71 -8.39 -5.60
C VAL A 36 -2.67 -9.52 -5.55
N ALA A 37 -1.37 -9.19 -5.54
CA ALA A 37 -0.31 -10.19 -5.41
C ALA A 37 -0.40 -10.97 -4.08
N TYR A 38 -0.65 -10.28 -2.96
CA TYR A 38 -0.85 -10.96 -1.66
C TYR A 38 -2.07 -11.87 -1.66
N TYR A 39 -3.17 -11.40 -2.24
CA TYR A 39 -4.43 -12.12 -2.27
C TYR A 39 -4.28 -13.50 -2.93
N TYR A 40 -3.52 -13.58 -4.02
CA TYR A 40 -3.32 -14.83 -4.75
C TYR A 40 -2.14 -15.65 -4.25
N TYR A 41 -1.03 -15.02 -3.86
CA TYR A 41 0.23 -15.75 -3.61
C TYR A 41 0.54 -15.99 -2.14
N LEU A 42 -0.03 -15.20 -1.22
CA LEU A 42 0.29 -15.31 0.21
C LEU A 42 -0.92 -15.73 1.05
N LEU A 43 -2.08 -15.11 0.83
CA LEU A 43 -3.28 -15.38 1.64
C LEU A 43 -3.69 -16.87 1.69
N PRO A 44 -3.60 -17.65 0.60
CA PRO A 44 -3.93 -19.08 0.64
C PRO A 44 -2.95 -19.91 1.46
N SER A 45 -1.72 -19.44 1.67
CA SER A 45 -0.67 -20.14 2.41
C SER A 45 -0.69 -19.88 3.92
N LEU A 46 -1.54 -18.95 4.40
CA LEU A 46 -1.64 -18.61 5.82
C LEU A 46 -2.60 -19.55 6.55
N SER A 47 -2.14 -20.12 7.66
CA SER A 47 -2.93 -20.97 8.55
C SER A 47 -4.13 -20.22 9.16
N LEU A 48 -3.98 -18.91 9.40
CA LEU A 48 -5.03 -18.01 9.88
C LEU A 48 -6.26 -18.00 8.97
N LEU A 49 -6.06 -18.19 7.66
CA LEU A 49 -7.12 -18.17 6.66
C LEU A 49 -7.52 -19.59 6.22
N ASP A 50 -7.06 -20.63 6.92
CA ASP A 50 -7.58 -21.99 6.76
C ASP A 50 -8.59 -22.30 7.88
N ALA A 51 -9.86 -22.47 7.51
CA ALA A 51 -10.93 -22.79 8.44
C ALA A 51 -10.68 -24.13 9.16
N ARG A 52 -9.95 -25.07 8.53
CA ARG A 52 -9.61 -26.37 9.15
C ARG A 52 -8.68 -26.22 10.34
N VAL A 53 -7.82 -25.20 10.31
CA VAL A 53 -6.89 -24.88 11.39
C VAL A 53 -7.53 -23.91 12.39
N MET A 54 -8.24 -22.89 11.89
CA MET A 54 -8.82 -21.84 12.72
C MET A 54 -10.00 -22.30 13.57
N THR A 55 -10.92 -23.10 13.03
CA THR A 55 -12.10 -23.58 13.79
C THR A 55 -11.73 -24.37 15.05
N PRO A 56 -10.83 -25.38 15.02
CA PRO A 56 -10.43 -26.07 16.24
C PRO A 56 -9.63 -25.15 17.19
N TYR A 57 -8.80 -24.25 16.67
CA TYR A 57 -8.05 -23.28 17.49
C TYR A 57 -8.98 -22.35 18.29
N VAL A 58 -9.97 -21.75 17.61
CA VAL A 58 -10.97 -20.87 18.22
C VAL A 58 -11.85 -21.64 19.20
N GLN A 59 -12.24 -22.88 18.86
CA GLN A 59 -13.02 -23.73 19.74
C GLN A 59 -12.26 -24.09 21.03
N GLN A 60 -10.95 -24.35 20.95
CA GLN A 60 -10.10 -24.59 22.12
C GLN A 60 -9.97 -23.35 23.00
N LEU A 61 -9.91 -22.16 22.40
CA LEU A 61 -9.75 -20.90 23.12
C LEU A 61 -11.04 -20.40 23.79
N LEU A 62 -12.17 -20.49 23.09
CA LEU A 62 -13.46 -19.94 23.54
C LEU A 62 -14.36 -20.97 24.22
N GLY A 63 -14.15 -22.27 23.99
CA GLY A 63 -14.98 -23.35 24.54
C GLY A 63 -16.34 -23.54 23.86
N TRP A 64 -16.65 -22.75 22.83
CA TRP A 64 -17.88 -22.84 22.04
C TRP A 64 -17.54 -23.24 20.59
N HIS A 65 -18.43 -23.99 19.93
CA HIS A 65 -18.24 -24.33 18.52
C HIS A 65 -18.52 -23.08 17.66
N VAL A 66 -17.46 -22.55 17.05
CA VAL A 66 -17.53 -21.38 16.16
C VAL A 66 -17.07 -21.80 14.77
N ASP A 67 -18.00 -21.79 13.82
CA ASP A 67 -17.67 -22.05 12.41
C ASP A 67 -17.02 -20.80 11.79
N CYS A 68 -15.73 -20.89 11.50
CA CYS A 68 -14.94 -19.80 10.93
C CYS A 68 -15.01 -19.76 9.40
N THR A 69 -15.62 -20.76 8.76
CA THR A 69 -15.68 -20.88 7.29
C THR A 69 -16.33 -19.65 6.65
N LEU A 70 -17.49 -19.23 7.17
CA LEU A 70 -18.23 -18.09 6.64
C LEU A 70 -17.46 -16.77 6.80
N LEU A 71 -16.81 -16.57 7.95
CA LEU A 71 -16.03 -15.36 8.22
C LEU A 71 -14.80 -15.26 7.33
N ILE A 72 -14.07 -16.37 7.17
CA ILE A 72 -12.89 -16.43 6.29
C ILE A 72 -13.32 -16.25 4.82
N ALA A 73 -14.42 -16.86 4.39
CA ALA A 73 -14.96 -16.68 3.05
C ALA A 73 -15.38 -15.23 2.79
N ALA A 74 -16.07 -14.59 3.76
CA ALA A 74 -16.44 -13.19 3.68
C ALA A 74 -15.21 -12.27 3.59
N TYR A 75 -14.18 -12.53 4.42
CA TYR A 75 -12.91 -11.80 4.36
C TYR A 75 -12.28 -11.91 2.96
N ARG A 76 -12.13 -13.14 2.44
CA ARG A 76 -11.58 -13.38 1.10
C ARG A 76 -12.41 -12.73 -0.01
N ALA A 77 -13.72 -12.61 0.13
CA ALA A 77 -14.56 -11.93 -0.85
C ALA A 77 -14.41 -10.39 -0.79
N LEU A 78 -14.19 -9.82 0.41
CA LEU A 78 -14.18 -8.38 0.64
C LEU A 78 -12.80 -7.71 0.51
N VAL A 79 -11.70 -8.46 0.64
CA VAL A 79 -10.33 -7.90 0.58
C VAL A 79 -10.09 -7.06 -0.68
N LEU A 80 -10.37 -7.59 -1.86
CA LEU A 80 -10.13 -6.87 -3.13
C LEU A 80 -11.05 -5.65 -3.31
N PRO A 81 -12.40 -5.76 -3.12
CA PRO A 81 -13.28 -4.60 -3.17
C PRO A 81 -12.90 -3.49 -2.18
N VAL A 82 -12.58 -3.86 -0.93
CA VAL A 82 -12.18 -2.88 0.10
C VAL A 82 -10.86 -2.22 -0.26
N ALA A 83 -9.86 -2.98 -0.70
CA ALA A 83 -8.59 -2.42 -1.15
C ALA A 83 -8.76 -1.47 -2.35
N PHE A 84 -9.66 -1.79 -3.28
CA PHE A 84 -9.98 -0.96 -4.43
C PHE A 84 -10.57 0.38 -3.99
N VAL A 85 -11.60 0.35 -3.15
CA VAL A 85 -12.24 1.57 -2.61
C VAL A 85 -11.22 2.40 -1.85
N LEU A 86 -10.38 1.76 -1.05
CA LEU A 86 -9.33 2.44 -0.29
C LEU A 86 -8.31 3.11 -1.23
N ALA A 87 -7.85 2.43 -2.29
CA ALA A 87 -6.92 3.01 -3.25
C ALA A 87 -7.48 4.27 -3.94
N VAL A 88 -8.76 4.24 -4.35
CA VAL A 88 -9.43 5.41 -4.93
C VAL A 88 -9.61 6.52 -3.90
N ALA A 89 -10.09 6.20 -2.69
CA ALA A 89 -10.26 7.16 -1.61
C ALA A 89 -8.95 7.82 -1.20
N CYS A 90 -7.86 7.05 -1.15
CA CYS A 90 -6.52 7.55 -0.88
C CYS A 90 -6.08 8.56 -1.94
N THR A 91 -6.26 8.24 -3.23
CA THR A 91 -5.91 9.18 -4.31
C THR A 91 -6.74 10.46 -4.22
N VAL A 92 -8.04 10.36 -3.97
CA VAL A 92 -8.92 11.53 -3.78
C VAL A 92 -8.45 12.39 -2.61
N ALA A 93 -8.15 11.78 -1.46
CA ALA A 93 -7.65 12.47 -0.28
C ALA A 93 -6.30 13.16 -0.53
N CYS A 94 -5.37 12.50 -1.23
CA CYS A 94 -4.09 13.06 -1.61
C CYS A 94 -4.25 14.25 -2.57
N CYS A 95 -5.11 14.14 -3.59
CA CYS A 95 -5.43 15.23 -4.50
C CYS A 95 -6.06 16.43 -3.77
N LYS A 96 -7.04 16.17 -2.89
CA LYS A 96 -7.72 17.18 -2.07
C LYS A 96 -6.78 17.88 -1.09
N SER A 97 -5.84 17.15 -0.49
CA SER A 97 -4.81 17.70 0.41
C SER A 97 -3.90 18.75 -0.25
N ARG A 98 -3.92 18.83 -1.58
CA ARG A 98 -3.12 19.75 -2.38
C ARG A 98 -3.92 20.93 -2.91
N THR A 99 -5.25 20.81 -3.02
CA THR A 99 -6.13 21.92 -3.41
C THR A 99 -6.60 22.73 -2.21
N ASP A 100 -6.81 22.08 -1.07
CA ASP A 100 -7.38 22.72 0.11
C ASP A 100 -6.25 23.13 1.07
N TRP A 101 -6.47 24.22 1.82
CA TRP A 101 -5.58 24.68 2.89
C TRP A 101 -5.60 23.68 4.06
N CYS A 102 -4.87 22.59 3.91
CA CYS A 102 -4.74 21.57 4.95
C CYS A 102 -3.55 21.94 5.87
N SER A 103 -3.76 22.00 7.18
CA SER A 103 -2.72 22.39 8.15
C SER A 103 -1.54 21.42 8.19
N TYR A 104 -1.76 20.13 7.92
CA TYR A 104 -0.72 19.09 7.94
C TYR A 104 -0.84 18.14 6.74
N PRO A 105 -0.60 18.64 5.52
CA PRO A 105 -0.87 17.88 4.31
C PRO A 105 0.08 16.68 4.17
N PHE A 106 1.30 16.76 4.73
CA PHE A 106 2.25 15.66 4.75
C PHE A 106 1.82 14.53 5.68
N ALA A 107 1.31 14.84 6.87
CA ALA A 107 0.80 13.85 7.81
C ALA A 107 -0.43 13.14 7.24
N LEU A 108 -1.35 13.89 6.65
CA LEU A 108 -2.53 13.33 5.97
C LEU A 108 -2.11 12.37 4.85
N ARG A 109 -1.18 12.78 3.97
CA ARG A 109 -0.70 11.91 2.89
C ARG A 109 0.00 10.66 3.41
N THR A 110 0.89 10.78 4.41
CA THR A 110 1.55 9.61 5.02
C THR A 110 0.53 8.66 5.64
N PHE A 111 -0.43 9.17 6.41
CA PHE A 111 -1.48 8.37 7.04
C PHE A 111 -2.35 7.64 6.01
N VAL A 112 -2.74 8.35 4.96
CA VAL A 112 -3.51 7.79 3.84
C VAL A 112 -2.74 6.70 3.11
N PHE A 113 -1.41 6.75 3.05
CA PHE A 113 -0.58 5.70 2.45
C PHE A 113 -0.31 4.51 3.39
N VAL A 114 -0.40 4.69 4.71
CA VAL A 114 -0.35 3.59 5.70
C VAL A 114 -1.64 2.77 5.69
N MET A 115 -2.77 3.35 5.28
CA MET A 115 -4.06 2.66 5.23
C MET A 115 -4.04 1.40 4.33
N PRO A 116 -3.56 1.43 3.07
CA PRO A 116 -3.42 0.23 2.24
C PRO A 116 -2.46 -0.83 2.82
N LEU A 117 -1.51 -0.43 3.69
CA LEU A 117 -0.62 -1.35 4.39
C LEU A 117 -1.33 -2.16 5.48
N SER A 118 -2.48 -1.70 5.97
CA SER A 118 -3.33 -2.51 6.86
C SER A 118 -3.85 -3.78 6.19
N MET A 119 -3.85 -3.85 4.85
CA MET A 119 -4.26 -5.05 4.12
C MET A 119 -3.30 -6.24 4.32
N ALA A 120 -2.10 -6.02 4.89
CA ALA A 120 -1.20 -7.09 5.31
C ALA A 120 -1.41 -7.52 6.78
N CYS A 121 -2.47 -7.06 7.44
CA CYS A 121 -2.88 -7.48 8.78
C CYS A 121 -2.92 -9.01 8.97
N PRO A 122 -3.42 -9.83 8.02
CA PRO A 122 -3.41 -11.29 8.18
C PRO A 122 -2.03 -11.88 8.40
N ILE A 123 -0.99 -11.36 7.74
CA ILE A 123 0.39 -11.87 7.91
C ILE A 123 0.92 -11.51 9.30
N MET A 124 0.56 -10.33 9.80
CA MET A 124 0.92 -9.95 11.17
C MET A 124 0.16 -10.80 12.20
N LEU A 125 -1.12 -11.06 11.99
CA LEU A 125 -1.90 -11.95 12.85
C LEU A 125 -1.40 -13.40 12.79
N GLU A 126 -1.03 -13.90 11.61
CA GLU A 126 -0.38 -15.20 11.43
C GLU A 126 0.85 -15.29 12.30
N SER A 127 1.72 -14.27 12.27
CA SER A 127 2.95 -14.25 13.07
C SER A 127 2.73 -14.20 14.58
N TRP A 128 1.57 -13.73 15.04
CA TRP A 128 1.23 -13.62 16.46
C TRP A 128 0.50 -14.85 16.99
N LEU A 129 -0.38 -15.42 16.18
CA LEU A 129 -1.25 -16.54 16.57
C LEU A 129 -0.62 -17.90 16.22
N PHE A 130 0.19 -17.95 15.16
CA PHE A 130 0.90 -19.13 14.67
C PHE A 130 2.41 -18.85 14.63
N ASP A 131 3.22 -19.92 14.63
CA ASP A 131 4.68 -19.79 14.56
C ASP A 131 5.16 -19.54 13.13
N LEU A 132 4.78 -18.38 12.56
CA LEU A 132 5.23 -17.97 11.23
C LEU A 132 6.75 -17.93 11.10
N ARG A 133 7.45 -17.65 12.22
CA ARG A 133 8.91 -17.64 12.27
C ARG A 133 9.48 -19.05 12.05
N GLY A 134 8.86 -20.07 12.63
CA GLY A 134 9.23 -21.46 12.44
C GLY A 134 8.87 -22.00 11.04
N GLU A 135 7.68 -21.68 10.54
CA GLU A 135 7.20 -22.19 9.26
C GLU A 135 7.81 -21.50 8.04
N ASN A 136 7.88 -20.17 8.05
CA ASN A 136 8.37 -19.36 6.93
C ASN A 136 9.27 -18.22 7.43
N PRO A 137 10.52 -18.52 7.85
CA PRO A 137 11.43 -17.53 8.43
C PRO A 137 11.77 -16.39 7.46
N THR A 138 11.80 -16.68 6.15
CA THR A 138 12.02 -15.68 5.10
C THR A 138 10.87 -14.67 5.07
N LEU A 139 9.61 -15.13 5.02
CA LEU A 139 8.43 -14.27 5.06
C LEU A 139 8.44 -13.40 6.33
N PHE A 140 8.71 -14.00 7.49
CA PHE A 140 8.79 -13.27 8.76
C PHE A 140 9.82 -12.13 8.69
N VAL A 141 11.08 -12.42 8.36
CA VAL A 141 12.16 -11.43 8.36
C VAL A 141 11.87 -10.29 7.37
N HIS A 142 11.53 -10.62 6.12
CA HIS A 142 11.30 -9.60 5.10
C HIS A 142 10.02 -8.80 5.37
N PHE A 143 8.98 -9.40 5.95
CA PHE A 143 7.77 -8.69 6.34
C PHE A 143 8.04 -7.65 7.43
N TYR A 144 8.67 -8.03 8.54
CA TYR A 144 8.96 -7.09 9.63
C TYR A 144 9.97 -6.02 9.20
N ARG A 145 10.98 -6.39 8.39
CA ARG A 145 11.96 -5.44 7.87
C ARG A 145 11.33 -4.41 6.92
N ARG A 146 10.37 -4.84 6.08
CA ARG A 146 9.55 -3.92 5.27
C ARG A 146 8.82 -2.89 6.12
N TYR A 147 8.13 -3.30 7.19
CA TYR A 147 7.42 -2.37 8.07
C TYR A 147 8.37 -1.42 8.80
N PHE A 148 9.52 -1.93 9.25
CA PHE A 148 10.57 -1.09 9.82
C PHE A 148 10.99 0.02 8.85
N TRP A 149 11.29 -0.32 7.59
CA TRP A 149 11.66 0.68 6.57
C TRP A 149 10.54 1.68 6.28
N LEU A 150 9.28 1.27 6.30
CA LEU A 150 8.14 2.17 6.13
C LEU A 150 7.97 3.15 7.28
N VAL A 151 8.19 2.70 8.52
CA VAL A 151 8.17 3.59 9.70
C VAL A 151 9.30 4.62 9.59
N VAL A 152 10.50 4.19 9.19
CA VAL A 152 11.64 5.08 8.95
C VAL A 152 11.33 6.08 7.82
N ALA A 153 10.76 5.63 6.71
CA ALA A 153 10.36 6.49 5.60
C ALA A 153 9.31 7.53 6.06
N ALA A 154 8.29 7.10 6.79
CA ALA A 154 7.24 7.95 7.34
C ALA A 154 7.82 9.01 8.30
N PHE A 155 8.76 8.62 9.15
CA PHE A 155 9.47 9.53 10.05
C PHE A 155 10.14 10.66 9.28
N PHE A 156 10.92 10.35 8.24
CA PHE A 156 11.57 11.38 7.43
C PHE A 156 10.53 12.28 6.72
N ASN A 157 9.51 11.68 6.09
CA ASN A 157 8.52 12.47 5.36
C ASN A 157 7.72 13.44 6.25
N VAL A 158 7.41 13.05 7.49
CA VAL A 158 6.61 13.87 8.42
C VAL A 158 7.47 14.88 9.19
N SER A 159 8.63 14.45 9.71
CA SER A 159 9.46 15.29 10.58
C SER A 159 10.20 16.41 9.84
N LYS A 160 10.54 16.18 8.57
CA LYS A 160 11.42 17.03 7.74
C LYS A 160 12.83 17.18 8.31
N ILE A 161 13.30 16.15 9.01
CA ILE A 161 14.69 16.04 9.48
C ILE A 161 15.53 15.40 8.35
N PRO A 162 16.76 15.86 8.09
CA PRO A 162 17.57 16.81 8.87
C PRO A 162 17.44 18.30 8.48
N GLU A 163 16.79 18.64 7.37
CA GLU A 163 16.75 20.03 6.87
C GLU A 163 16.07 21.01 7.83
N ARG A 164 15.18 20.53 8.69
CA ARG A 164 14.56 21.32 9.75
C ARG A 164 15.53 21.71 10.87
N ILE A 165 16.57 20.90 11.11
CA ILE A 165 17.56 21.13 12.16
C ILE A 165 18.66 22.07 11.64
N HIS A 166 19.11 21.86 10.40
CA HIS A 166 20.14 22.69 9.77
C HIS A 166 19.67 23.19 8.39
N PRO A 167 18.91 24.30 8.36
CA PRO A 167 18.48 24.93 7.11
C PRO A 167 19.70 25.32 6.26
N GLY A 168 19.66 25.06 4.94
CA GLY A 168 20.72 25.42 3.99
C GLY A 168 21.79 24.34 3.78
N LEU A 169 22.00 23.43 4.73
CA LEU A 169 23.03 22.38 4.60
C LEU A 169 22.58 21.21 3.71
N PHE A 170 21.28 20.91 3.73
CA PHE A 170 20.68 19.74 3.08
C PHE A 170 19.90 20.10 1.81
N ASP A 171 20.15 21.27 1.21
CA ASP A 171 19.35 21.77 0.08
C ASP A 171 19.46 20.90 -1.18
N ILE A 172 20.60 20.23 -1.38
CA ILE A 172 20.88 19.41 -2.57
C ILE A 172 20.90 17.90 -2.23
N ILE A 173 21.57 17.51 -1.16
CA ILE A 173 21.77 16.10 -0.78
C ILE A 173 21.34 15.89 0.67
N GLY A 174 20.62 14.80 0.92
CA GLY A 174 20.32 14.31 2.26
C GLY A 174 19.08 14.94 2.91
N HIS A 175 18.29 15.72 2.18
CA HIS A 175 17.00 16.20 2.71
C HIS A 175 16.02 15.04 2.91
N SER A 176 15.07 15.22 3.83
CA SER A 176 14.14 14.20 4.28
C SER A 176 13.38 13.49 3.16
N HIS A 177 13.02 14.22 2.10
CA HIS A 177 12.27 13.66 0.97
C HIS A 177 13.13 12.72 0.11
N GLN A 178 14.45 12.95 0.00
CA GLN A 178 15.37 11.97 -0.60
C GLN A 178 15.47 10.70 0.25
N LEU A 179 15.62 10.88 1.57
CA LEU A 179 15.68 9.76 2.52
C LEU A 179 14.37 8.94 2.49
N PHE A 180 13.22 9.61 2.43
CA PHE A 180 11.91 8.98 2.25
C PHE A 180 11.88 8.07 1.02
N HIS A 181 12.40 8.52 -0.14
CA HIS A 181 12.47 7.68 -1.34
C HIS A 181 13.38 6.46 -1.16
N ILE A 182 14.54 6.63 -0.52
CA ILE A 182 15.49 5.53 -0.27
C ILE A 182 14.84 4.46 0.61
N PHE A 183 14.24 4.84 1.75
CA PHE A 183 13.63 3.87 2.66
C PHE A 183 12.34 3.26 2.10
N THR A 184 11.58 4.01 1.30
CA THR A 184 10.43 3.44 0.57
C THR A 184 10.89 2.39 -0.44
N PHE A 185 12.00 2.64 -1.16
CA PHE A 185 12.59 1.65 -2.06
C PHE A 185 13.04 0.40 -1.31
N LEU A 186 13.73 0.52 -0.17
CA LEU A 186 14.13 -0.64 0.64
C LEU A 186 12.92 -1.46 1.12
N SER A 187 11.84 -0.80 1.52
CA SER A 187 10.57 -1.48 1.83
C SER A 187 10.02 -2.26 0.63
N ILE A 188 10.00 -1.65 -0.56
CA ILE A 188 9.53 -2.29 -1.80
C ILE A 188 10.44 -3.47 -2.18
N TYR A 189 11.75 -3.33 -1.98
CA TYR A 189 12.71 -4.39 -2.23
C TYR A 189 12.39 -5.61 -1.35
N ASP A 190 12.25 -5.43 -0.04
CA ASP A 190 11.85 -6.51 0.86
C ASP A 190 10.50 -7.14 0.51
N GLN A 191 9.56 -6.31 0.06
CA GLN A 191 8.24 -6.75 -0.42
C GLN A 191 8.34 -7.69 -1.61
N VAL A 192 9.16 -7.36 -2.61
CA VAL A 192 9.34 -8.19 -3.80
C VAL A 192 9.89 -9.57 -3.41
N TYR A 193 10.88 -9.62 -2.50
CA TYR A 193 11.49 -10.88 -2.09
C TYR A 193 10.49 -11.91 -1.55
N TYR A 194 9.65 -11.52 -0.59
CA TYR A 194 8.69 -12.48 -0.03
C TYR A 194 7.47 -12.72 -0.94
N VAL A 195 7.14 -11.79 -1.84
CA VAL A 195 6.11 -12.02 -2.87
C VAL A 195 6.59 -13.01 -3.92
N GLU A 196 7.84 -12.91 -4.35
CA GLU A 196 8.46 -13.88 -5.26
C GLU A 196 8.50 -15.27 -4.63
N GLU A 197 8.82 -15.37 -3.34
CA GLU A 197 8.81 -16.65 -2.63
C GLU A 197 7.39 -17.22 -2.54
N GLY A 198 6.39 -16.40 -2.20
CA GLY A 198 4.99 -16.82 -2.24
C GLY A 198 4.53 -17.27 -3.64
N LEU A 199 4.99 -16.58 -4.70
CA LEU A 199 4.74 -17.00 -6.08
C LEU A 199 5.40 -18.35 -6.39
N ARG A 200 6.64 -18.60 -5.94
CA ARG A 200 7.28 -19.91 -6.13
C ARG A 200 6.50 -21.03 -5.47
N GLN A 201 6.06 -20.82 -4.23
CA GLN A 201 5.22 -21.78 -3.50
C GLN A 201 3.88 -22.00 -4.23
N PHE A 202 3.23 -20.93 -4.69
CA PHE A 202 2.01 -21.00 -5.50
C PHE A 202 2.18 -21.86 -6.75
N LEU A 203 3.28 -21.65 -7.50
CA LEU A 203 3.56 -22.40 -8.72
C LEU A 203 3.80 -23.90 -8.45
N GLN A 204 4.35 -24.25 -7.29
CA GLN A 204 4.57 -25.64 -6.88
C GLN A 204 3.27 -26.32 -6.43
N ALA A 205 2.39 -25.60 -5.72
CA ALA A 205 1.18 -26.16 -5.12
C ALA A 205 0.02 -26.37 -6.12
N SER A 206 0.11 -25.85 -7.34
CA SER A 206 -0.95 -25.88 -8.38
C SER A 206 -2.38 -25.54 -7.87
N PRO A 207 -2.56 -24.44 -7.12
CA PRO A 207 -3.89 -24.02 -6.64
C PRO A 207 -4.74 -23.41 -7.76
N ALA A 208 -5.97 -23.01 -7.44
CA ALA A 208 -6.88 -22.36 -8.38
C ALA A 208 -6.22 -21.11 -9.02
N ALA A 209 -6.20 -21.08 -10.36
CA ALA A 209 -5.55 -20.03 -11.12
C ALA A 209 -6.22 -18.66 -10.88
N PRO A 210 -5.43 -17.56 -10.85
CA PRO A 210 -5.99 -16.22 -10.78
C PRO A 210 -6.90 -15.95 -11.98
N THR A 211 -8.06 -15.35 -11.72
CA THR A 211 -9.00 -15.00 -12.78
C THR A 211 -8.59 -13.69 -13.44
N PHE A 212 -8.87 -13.56 -14.74
CA PHE A 212 -8.60 -12.33 -15.49
C PHE A 212 -9.31 -11.12 -14.86
N PHE A 213 -10.59 -11.29 -14.50
CA PHE A 213 -11.37 -10.24 -13.84
C PHE A 213 -10.83 -9.88 -12.45
N GLY A 214 -10.38 -10.88 -11.68
CA GLY A 214 -9.81 -10.70 -10.34
C GLY A 214 -8.42 -10.04 -10.31
N THR A 215 -7.74 -9.97 -11.45
CA THR A 215 -6.39 -9.40 -11.59
C THR A 215 -6.40 -8.20 -12.54
N VAL A 216 -6.27 -8.46 -13.84
CA VAL A 216 -6.18 -7.44 -14.90
C VAL A 216 -7.44 -6.57 -14.94
N GLY A 217 -8.62 -7.17 -14.77
CA GLY A 217 -9.89 -6.44 -14.74
C GLY A 217 -9.92 -5.35 -13.67
N TYR A 218 -9.63 -5.71 -12.42
CA TYR A 218 -9.53 -4.74 -11.32
C TYR A 218 -8.45 -3.67 -11.55
N MET A 219 -7.27 -4.06 -12.06
CA MET A 219 -6.18 -3.12 -12.32
C MET A 219 -6.55 -2.10 -13.41
N LEU A 220 -7.16 -2.54 -14.51
CA LEU A 220 -7.64 -1.66 -15.58
C LEU A 220 -8.76 -0.73 -15.09
N LEU A 221 -9.72 -1.28 -14.35
CA LEU A 221 -10.78 -0.49 -13.75
C LEU A 221 -10.21 0.59 -12.81
N LEU A 222 -9.20 0.24 -12.01
CA LEU A 222 -8.53 1.17 -11.12
C LEU A 222 -7.86 2.29 -11.92
N VAL A 223 -7.13 1.98 -13.00
CA VAL A 223 -6.51 3.00 -13.86
C VAL A 223 -7.56 3.98 -14.39
N VAL A 224 -8.72 3.50 -14.85
CA VAL A 224 -9.81 4.36 -15.30
C VAL A 224 -10.31 5.25 -14.17
N CYS A 225 -10.59 4.69 -12.99
CA CYS A 225 -11.05 5.46 -11.83
C CYS A 225 -10.04 6.53 -11.40
N LEU A 226 -8.75 6.18 -11.30
CA LEU A 226 -7.69 7.12 -10.93
C LEU A 226 -7.54 8.22 -11.99
N GLY A 227 -7.63 7.88 -13.28
CA GLY A 227 -7.63 8.84 -14.38
C GLY A 227 -8.80 9.83 -14.31
N LEU A 228 -10.00 9.36 -13.98
CA LEU A 228 -11.18 10.22 -13.76
C LEU A 228 -11.00 11.14 -12.55
N VAL A 229 -10.43 10.64 -11.45
CA VAL A 229 -10.11 11.45 -10.26
C VAL A 229 -9.13 12.57 -10.64
N ILE A 230 -8.01 12.24 -11.30
CA ILE A 230 -7.01 13.23 -11.72
C ILE A 230 -7.62 14.27 -12.65
N ARG A 231 -8.41 13.84 -13.66
CA ARG A 231 -9.07 14.75 -14.61
C ARG A 231 -10.00 15.73 -13.89
N LYS A 232 -10.76 15.26 -12.90
CA LYS A 232 -11.66 16.10 -12.09
C LYS A 232 -10.89 17.19 -11.34
N PHE A 233 -9.81 16.83 -10.66
CA PHE A 233 -9.00 17.78 -9.88
C PHE A 233 -8.23 18.76 -10.77
N LEU A 234 -7.71 18.32 -11.91
CA LEU A 234 -7.05 19.19 -12.87
C LEU A 234 -7.99 20.26 -13.43
N LYS A 235 -9.20 19.88 -13.84
CA LYS A 235 -10.20 20.84 -14.34
C LYS A 235 -10.54 21.90 -13.29
N ASN A 236 -10.69 21.50 -12.02
CA ASN A 236 -11.00 22.43 -10.94
C ASN A 236 -9.84 23.42 -10.67
N SER A 237 -8.58 22.98 -10.77
CA SER A 237 -7.43 23.87 -10.62
C SER A 237 -7.34 24.95 -11.71
N GLU A 238 -7.77 24.64 -12.94
CA GLU A 238 -7.80 25.62 -14.03
C GLU A 238 -8.86 26.70 -13.83
N PHE A 239 -10.01 26.35 -13.25
CA PHE A 239 -11.06 27.33 -12.92
C PHE A 239 -10.64 28.28 -11.79
N SER A 240 -9.89 27.80 -10.80
CA SER A 240 -9.40 28.63 -9.69
C SER A 240 -8.27 29.58 -10.09
N SER A 241 -7.50 29.27 -11.14
CA SER A 241 -6.42 30.13 -11.66
C SER A 241 -6.91 31.26 -12.57
N LYS A 242 -8.20 31.25 -12.95
CA LYS A 242 -8.83 32.26 -13.83
C LYS A 242 -9.70 33.27 -13.05
N LYS A 243 -9.85 33.10 -11.74
CA LYS A 243 -10.46 34.08 -10.83
C LYS A 243 -9.35 34.83 -10.11
#